data_AF-A0A925TNF0-F1
#
_entry.id   AF-A0A925TNF0-F1
#
_cell.length_a   1.000
_cell.length_b   1.000
_cell.length_c   1.000
_cell.angle_alpha   90.00
_cell.angle_beta   90.00
_cell.angle_gamma   90.00
#
_symmetry.space_group_name_H-M   'P 1'
#
loop_
_entity.id
_entity.type
_entity.pdbx_description
1 polymer ?
#
loop_
_entity_poly.entity_id
_entity_poly.type
_entity_poly.pdbx_seq_one_letter_code
_entity_poly.pdbx_strand_id
1 'polypeptide(L)' 'MPVRFGRFSDSIKPQYKLDKWAEADRLYKSGELLPAYLAFFDYIRDDAEDNVHFAQQGEAVWFEIQQGSKTLRGTA' A
#
# COMPACT_ATOMS: atom_id res chain seq x y z
N MET A 1 -20.21 -1.93 -2.33
CA MET A 1 -19.83 -0.52 -2.20
C MET A 1 -19.89 0.13 -3.58
N PRO A 2 -20.36 1.38 -3.73
CA PRO A 2 -20.39 2.05 -5.04
C PRO A 2 -18.96 2.32 -5.52
N VAL A 3 -18.63 1.93 -6.75
CA VAL A 3 -17.34 2.23 -7.38
C VAL A 3 -17.28 3.73 -7.65
N ARG A 4 -16.34 4.46 -7.04
CA ARG A 4 -16.13 5.88 -7.34
C ARG A 4 -15.44 6.02 -8.69
N PHE A 5 -16.09 6.74 -9.61
CA PHE A 5 -15.49 7.12 -10.89
C PHE A 5 -14.63 8.36 -10.70
N GLY A 6 -13.32 8.25 -11.01
CA GLY A 6 -12.33 9.32 -10.87
C GLY A 6 -10.96 8.78 -10.48
N ARG A 7 -9.88 9.56 -10.67
CA ARG A 7 -8.58 9.22 -10.06
C ARG A 7 -8.70 9.50 -8.57
N PHE A 8 -8.57 8.46 -7.75
CA PHE A 8 -8.25 8.64 -6.34
C PHE A 8 -6.95 9.47 -6.26
N SER A 9 -7.04 10.65 -5.64
CA SER A 9 -5.94 11.60 -5.54
C SER A 9 -5.49 11.69 -4.09
N ASP A 10 -4.51 10.87 -3.77
CA ASP A 10 -3.87 10.78 -2.45
C ASP A 10 -2.77 11.86 -2.29
N SER A 11 -3.11 13.09 -2.68
CA SER A 11 -2.12 14.17 -2.82
C SER A 11 -1.74 14.81 -1.49
N ILE A 12 -2.56 14.62 -0.45
CA ILE A 12 -2.32 15.14 0.90
C ILE A 12 -2.27 13.96 1.85
N LYS A 13 -1.07 13.66 2.35
CA LYS A 13 -0.84 12.58 3.30
C LYS A 13 -0.49 13.13 4.67
N PRO A 14 -1.04 12.56 5.75
CA PRO A 14 -0.62 12.89 7.10
C PRO A 14 0.83 12.46 7.33
N GLN A 15 1.50 13.09 8.30
CA GLN A 15 2.93 12.87 8.57
C GLN A 15 3.27 11.39 8.74
N TYR A 16 2.45 10.62 9.47
CA TYR A 16 2.71 9.19 9.70
C TYR A 16 2.77 8.37 8.40
N LYS A 17 2.03 8.75 7.36
CA LYS A 17 2.14 8.10 6.03
C LYS A 17 3.45 8.50 5.36
N LEU A 18 3.85 9.77 5.44
CA LEU A 18 5.16 10.20 4.91
C LEU A 18 6.32 9.47 5.60
N ASP A 19 6.20 9.20 6.90
CA ASP A 19 7.18 8.41 7.64
C ASP A 19 7.22 6.96 7.12
N LYS A 20 6.06 6.37 6.80
CA LYS A 20 5.98 5.04 6.17
C LYS A 20 6.62 4.99 4.78
N TRP A 21 6.50 6.06 4.00
CA TRP A 21 7.22 6.18 2.73
C TRP A 21 8.74 6.18 2.93
N ALA A 22 9.23 7.00 3.87
CA ALA A 22 10.66 7.05 4.18
C ALA A 22 11.18 5.71 4.71
N GLU A 23 10.40 5.03 5.54
CA GLU A 23 10.69 3.68 6.04
C GLU A 23 10.77 2.67 4.90
N ALA A 24 9.80 2.66 3.98
CA ALA A 24 9.77 1.76 2.83
C ALA A 24 11.00 1.96 1.92
N ASP A 25 11.34 3.20 1.59
CA ASP A 25 12.50 3.52 0.75
C ASP A 25 13.82 3.09 1.42
N ARG A 26 13.96 3.31 2.72
CA ARG A 26 15.14 2.87 3.50
C ARG A 26 15.29 1.35 3.49
N LEU A 27 14.21 0.61 3.80
CA LEU A 27 14.19 -0.84 3.85
C LEU A 27 14.44 -1.47 2.47
N TYR A 28 13.87 -0.88 1.42
CA TYR A 28 14.10 -1.34 0.05
C TYR A 28 15.58 -1.21 -0.32
N LYS A 29 16.21 -0.07 0.00
CA LYS A 29 17.63 0.17 -0.23
C LYS A 29 18.56 -0.72 0.60
N SER A 30 18.14 -1.19 1.77
CA SER A 30 18.90 -2.16 2.57
C SER A 30 18.69 -3.62 2.15
N GLY A 31 17.81 -3.88 1.18
CA GLY A 31 17.48 -5.24 0.71
C GLY A 31 16.45 -5.96 1.57
N GLU A 32 15.87 -5.29 2.57
CA GLU A 32 14.82 -5.81 3.44
C GLU A 32 13.46 -5.70 2.73
N LEU A 33 13.28 -6.46 1.65
CA LEU A 33 12.17 -6.30 0.70
C LEU A 33 10.79 -6.53 1.32
N LEU A 34 10.63 -7.60 2.11
CA LEU A 34 9.36 -7.92 2.75
C LEU A 34 8.89 -6.76 3.69
N PRO A 35 9.71 -6.29 4.65
CA PRO A 35 9.41 -5.09 5.41
C PRO A 35 9.15 -3.84 4.55
N ALA A 36 9.90 -3.67 3.46
CA ALA A 36 9.72 -2.54 2.56
C ALA A 36 8.34 -2.55 1.90
N TYR A 37 7.85 -3.70 1.44
CA TYR A 37 6.51 -3.85 0.87
C TYR A 37 5.42 -3.57 1.90
N LEU A 38 5.56 -4.06 3.13
CA LEU A 38 4.59 -3.80 4.19
C LEU A 38 4.49 -2.30 4.50
N ALA A 39 5.63 -1.62 4.66
CA ALA A 39 5.66 -0.16 4.88
C ALA A 39 5.07 0.61 3.68
N PHE A 40 5.32 0.13 2.46
CA PHE A 40 4.74 0.74 1.25
C PHE A 40 3.22 0.55 1.17
N PHE A 41 2.69 -0.64 1.47
CA PHE A 41 1.25 -0.88 1.51
C PHE A 41 0.57 0.00 2.57
N ASP A 42 1.18 0.15 3.74
CA ASP A 42 0.73 1.10 4.75
C ASP A 42 0.75 2.55 4.26
N TYR A 43 1.73 2.94 3.44
CA TYR A 43 1.79 4.28 2.86
C TYR A 43 0.64 4.57 1.88
N ILE A 44 0.29 3.61 1.00
CA ILE A 44 -0.75 3.80 -0.03
C ILE A 44 -2.17 3.42 0.44
N ARG A 45 -2.29 2.77 1.59
CA ARG A 45 -3.58 2.45 2.22
C ARG A 45 -4.30 3.71 2.66
N ASP A 46 -5.57 3.80 2.32
CA ASP A 46 -6.54 4.75 2.82
C ASP A 46 -7.60 3.96 3.60
N ASP A 47 -7.71 4.21 4.90
CA ASP A 47 -8.65 3.48 5.77
C ASP A 47 -10.11 3.86 5.53
N ALA A 48 -10.38 5.05 4.98
CA ALA A 48 -11.74 5.48 4.67
C ALA A 48 -12.24 4.86 3.36
N GLU A 49 -11.34 4.66 2.39
CA GLU A 49 -11.66 4.02 1.12
C GLU A 49 -11.46 2.49 1.12
N ASP A 50 -10.83 1.94 2.16
CA ASP A 50 -10.54 0.50 2.33
C ASP A 50 -9.91 -0.12 1.07
N ASN A 51 -8.93 0.59 0.51
CA ASN A 51 -8.43 0.37 -0.85
C ASN A 51 -7.22 -0.58 -0.93
N VAL A 52 -6.68 -1.03 0.20
CA VAL A 52 -5.48 -1.86 0.25
C VAL A 52 -5.65 -2.93 1.31
N HIS A 53 -5.61 -4.18 0.88
CA HIS A 53 -5.61 -5.35 1.75
C HIS A 53 -4.33 -6.15 1.50
N PHE A 54 -3.69 -6.62 2.57
CA PHE A 54 -2.55 -7.50 2.45
C PHE A 54 -2.48 -8.46 3.64
N ALA A 55 -1.86 -9.61 3.41
CA ALA A 55 -1.64 -10.62 4.42
C ALA A 55 -0.28 -11.28 4.19
N GLN A 56 0.52 -11.38 5.26
CA GLN A 56 1.76 -12.12 5.22
C GLN A 56 1.46 -13.63 5.24
N GLN A 57 2.03 -14.35 4.28
CA GLN A 57 1.94 -15.79 4.12
C GLN A 57 3.36 -16.38 4.11
N GLY A 58 3.92 -16.56 5.31
CA GLY A 58 5.30 -17.00 5.47
C GLY A 58 6.29 -15.92 5.03
N GLU A 59 7.04 -16.21 3.97
CA GLU A 59 8.04 -15.29 3.38
C GLU A 59 7.48 -14.38 2.29
N ALA A 60 6.21 -14.58 1.89
CA ALA A 60 5.55 -13.78 0.87
C ALA A 60 4.43 -12.91 1.47
N VAL A 61 4.01 -11.89 0.74
CA VAL A 61 2.82 -11.09 1.05
C VAL A 61 1.82 -11.18 -0.08
N TRP A 62 0.65 -11.72 0.21
CA TRP A 62 -0.50 -11.57 -0.68
C TRP A 62 -1.06 -10.17 -0.51
N PHE A 63 -1.41 -9.51 -1.62
CA PHE A 63 -2.02 -8.19 -1.59
C PHE A 63 -3.13 -8.03 -2.63
N GLU A 64 -4.04 -7.11 -2.33
CA GLU A 64 -5.07 -6.59 -3.19
C GLU A 64 -5.12 -5.06 -3.05
N ILE A 65 -5.08 -4.35 -4.18
CA ILE A 65 -5.09 -2.88 -4.24
C ILE A 65 -6.20 -2.43 -5.19
N GLN A 66 -7.11 -1.61 -4.69
CA GLN A 66 -8.12 -0.89 -5.45
C GLN A 66 -7.62 0.51 -5.82
N GLN A 67 -7.61 0.81 -7.12
CA GLN A 67 -7.25 2.13 -7.62
C GLN A 67 -8.27 2.59 -8.65
N GLY A 68 -9.22 3.41 -8.19
CA GLY A 68 -10.38 3.79 -9.00
C GLY A 68 -11.23 2.57 -9.36
N SER A 69 -11.37 2.26 -10.65
CA SER A 69 -12.12 1.09 -11.13
C SER A 69 -11.26 -0.16 -11.35
N LYS A 70 -9.95 -0.11 -11.05
CA LYS A 70 -9.04 -1.24 -11.22
C LYS A 70 -8.75 -1.93 -9.90
N THR A 71 -8.70 -3.25 -9.95
CA THR A 71 -8.23 -4.10 -8.85
C THR A 71 -6.94 -4.78 -9.28
N LEU A 72 -5.87 -4.62 -8.51
CA LEU A 72 -4.60 -5.30 -8.67
C LEU A 72 -4.48 -6.35 -7.57
N ARG A 73 -4.06 -7.57 -7.92
CA ARG A 73 -3.84 -8.68 -6.99
C ARG A 73 -2.50 -9.32 -7.30
N GLY A 74 -1.79 -9.75 -6.26
CA GLY A 74 -0.51 -10.40 -6.45
C GLY A 74 0.09 -10.95 -5.16
N THR A 75 1.27 -11.49 -5.32
CA THR A 75 2.16 -11.93 -4.23
C THR A 75 3.50 -11.23 -4.40
N ALA A 76 4.00 -10.63 -3.33
CA ALA A 76 5.31 -10.01 -3.25
C ALA A 76 6.26 -10.87 -2.43
#